data_AF-C5KGI3-F1
#
_entry.id   AF-C5KGI3-F1
#
_cell.length_a   1.000
_cell.length_b   1.000
_cell.length_c   1.000
_cell.angle_alpha   90.00
_cell.angle_beta   90.00
_cell.angle_gamma   90.00
#
_symmetry.space_group_name_H-M   'P 1'
#
loop_
_entity.id
_entity.type
_entity.pdbx_description
1 polymer ?
#
loop_
_entity_poly.entity_id
_entity_poly.type
_entity_poly.pdbx_seq_one_letter_code
_entity_poly.pdbx_strand_id
1 'polypeptide(L)' 'IIVSLPDVGSLNPIAAILPLAFVLLVSIAREFVEEWMAYKRDKETNAELTRRVTAQGTIEKIEWAHLFP' A
#
# COMPACT_ATOMS: atom_id res chain seq x y z
N ILE A 1 -4.44 -15.27 -23.14
CA ILE A 1 -3.79 -16.59 -23.34
C ILE A 1 -4.37 -17.33 -24.55
N ILE A 2 -5.70 -17.39 -24.73
CA ILE A 2 -6.30 -18.03 -25.92
C ILE A 2 -6.13 -17.18 -27.19
N VAL A 3 -6.14 -15.85 -27.08
CA VAL A 3 -5.99 -14.89 -28.19
C VAL A 3 -4.59 -14.90 -28.84
N SER A 4 -3.59 -15.49 -28.19
CA SER A 4 -2.20 -15.56 -28.71
C SER A 4 -1.93 -16.80 -29.58
N LEU A 5 -2.92 -17.68 -29.76
CA LEU A 5 -2.84 -18.80 -30.69
C LEU A 5 -3.13 -18.29 -32.12
N PRO A 6 -2.27 -18.59 -33.12
CA PRO A 6 -2.60 -18.30 -34.51
C PRO A 6 -3.86 -19.11 -34.90
N ASP A 7 -4.79 -18.51 -35.63
CA ASP A 7 -6.05 -19.09 -36.17
C ASP A 7 -7.30 -19.21 -35.28
N VAL A 8 -7.32 -18.74 -34.04
CA VAL A 8 -8.57 -18.72 -33.21
C VAL A 8 -9.09 -17.32 -32.88
N GLY A 9 -8.30 -16.28 -33.06
CA GLY A 9 -8.69 -14.89 -32.75
C GLY A 9 -9.08 -14.10 -33.99
N SER A 10 -10.35 -13.69 -34.11
CA SER A 10 -10.79 -12.72 -35.13
C SER A 10 -10.38 -11.27 -34.81
N LEU A 11 -9.70 -11.05 -33.68
CA LEU A 11 -9.34 -9.76 -33.12
C LEU A 11 -7.82 -9.66 -32.98
N ASN A 12 -7.24 -8.48 -33.27
CA ASN A 12 -5.82 -8.22 -33.05
C ASN A 12 -5.47 -8.51 -31.57
N PRO A 13 -4.49 -9.39 -31.28
CA PRO A 13 -4.13 -9.75 -29.91
C PRO A 13 -3.77 -8.55 -29.01
N ILE A 14 -3.24 -7.48 -29.59
CA ILE A 14 -2.91 -6.24 -28.87
C ILE A 14 -4.18 -5.56 -28.37
N ALA A 15 -5.23 -5.51 -29.19
CA ALA A 15 -6.51 -4.90 -28.84
C ALA A 15 -7.21 -5.63 -27.68
N ALA A 16 -6.94 -6.93 -27.49
CA ALA A 16 -7.46 -7.70 -26.37
C ALA A 16 -6.65 -7.50 -25.07
N ILE A 17 -5.34 -7.29 -25.16
CA ILE A 17 -4.46 -7.18 -23.98
C ILE A 17 -4.42 -5.74 -23.43
N LEU A 18 -4.47 -4.74 -24.31
CA LEU A 18 -4.31 -3.34 -23.92
C LEU A 18 -5.36 -2.85 -22.89
N PRO A 19 -6.67 -3.15 -23.02
CA PRO A 19 -7.65 -2.73 -22.02
C PRO A 19 -7.41 -3.39 -20.66
N LEU A 20 -7.01 -4.67 -20.65
CA LEU A 20 -6.72 -5.41 -19.44
C LEU A 20 -5.48 -4.83 -18.72
N ALA A 21 -4.40 -4.59 -19.47
CA ALA A 21 -3.20 -3.98 -18.93
C ALA A 21 -3.47 -2.59 -18.36
N PHE A 22 -4.29 -1.78 -19.05
CA PHE A 22 -4.71 -0.47 -18.57
C PHE A 22 -5.45 -0.57 -17.22
N VAL A 23 -6.45 -1.44 -17.12
CA VAL A 23 -7.22 -1.61 -15.87
C VAL A 23 -6.29 -2.03 -14.73
N LEU A 24 -5.41 -3.00 -14.96
CA LEU A 24 -4.47 -3.46 -13.95
C LEU A 24 -3.53 -2.34 -13.48
N LEU A 25 -2.97 -1.56 -14.40
CA LEU A 25 -2.07 -0.46 -14.05
C LEU A 25 -2.78 0.63 -13.26
N VAL A 26 -4.01 0.99 -13.63
CA VAL A 26 -4.81 1.99 -12.90
C VAL A 26 -5.16 1.47 -11.50
N SER A 27 -5.52 0.19 -11.38
CA SER A 27 -5.80 -0.43 -10.07
C SER A 27 -4.57 -0.41 -9.16
N ILE A 28 -3.41 -0.84 -9.66
CA ILE A 28 -2.15 -0.83 -8.89
C ILE A 28 -1.80 0.60 -8.47
N ALA A 29 -1.92 1.58 -9.37
CA ALA A 29 -1.61 2.97 -9.07
C ALA A 29 -2.53 3.53 -7.98
N ARG A 30 -3.82 3.19 -8.01
CA ARG A 30 -4.78 3.60 -6.97
C ARG A 30 -4.41 3.00 -5.61
N GLU A 31 -4.17 1.70 -5.57
CA GLU A 31 -3.81 0.98 -4.34
C GLU A 31 -2.54 1.54 -3.73
N PHE A 32 -1.51 1.77 -4.56
CA PHE A 32 -0.26 2.40 -4.12
C PHE A 32 -0.48 3.78 -3.48
N VAL A 33 -1.34 4.63 -4.08
CA VAL A 33 -1.63 5.96 -3.53
C VAL A 33 -2.37 5.86 -2.21
N GLU A 34 -3.34 4.96 -2.09
CA GLU A 34 -4.10 4.73 -0.85
C GLU A 34 -3.18 4.23 0.28
N GLU A 35 -2.31 3.26 -0.01
CA GLU A 35 -1.32 2.75 0.94
C GLU A 35 -0.29 3.81 1.32
N TRP A 36 0.19 4.62 0.38
CA TRP A 36 1.14 5.69 0.67
C TRP A 36 0.55 6.73 1.64
N MET A 37 -0.71 7.10 1.45
CA MET A 37 -1.41 8.01 2.35
C MET A 37 -1.64 7.39 3.73
N ALA A 38 -1.97 6.10 3.79
CA ALA A 38 -2.09 5.37 5.05
C ALA A 38 -0.74 5.32 5.79
N TYR A 39 0.33 4.91 5.11
CA TYR A 39 1.68 4.88 5.66
C TYR A 39 2.12 6.24 6.22
N LYS A 40 1.83 7.32 5.50
CA LYS A 40 2.16 8.67 5.98
C LYS A 40 1.42 9.00 7.27
N ARG A 41 0.12 8.71 7.35
CA ARG A 41 -0.68 8.93 8.57
C ARG A 41 -0.17 8.09 9.73
N ASP A 42 0.10 6.81 9.51
CA ASP A 42 0.61 5.91 10.55
C ASP A 42 1.97 6.37 11.06
N LYS A 43 2.84 6.86 10.17
CA LYS A 43 4.13 7.43 10.57
C LYS A 43 3.97 8.68 11.43
N GLU A 44 3.03 9.56 11.09
CA GLU A 44 2.74 10.77 11.88
C GLU A 44 2.21 10.39 13.28
N THR A 45 1.24 9.48 13.37
CA THR A 45 0.69 9.00 14.64
C THR A 45 1.73 8.28 15.49
N ASN A 46 2.58 7.43 14.90
CA ASN A 46 3.59 6.69 15.63
C ASN A 46 4.71 7.58 16.19
N ALA A 47 4.96 8.73 15.56
CA ALA A 47 5.94 9.72 16.00
C ALA A 47 5.40 10.66 17.10
N GLU A 48 4.10 10.61 17.42
CA GLU A 48 3.55 11.42 18.52
C GLU A 48 4.13 10.98 19.87
N LEU A 49 4.41 11.97 20.73
CA LEU A 49 4.96 11.72 22.06
C LEU A 49 3.86 11.32 23.04
N THR A 50 4.03 10.16 23.65
CA THR A 50 3.21 9.66 24.75
C THR A 50 4.01 9.63 26.07
N ARG A 51 3.31 9.44 27.18
CA ARG A 51 3.89 9.34 28.52
C ARG A 51 3.87 7.88 28.97
N ARG A 52 5.04 7.32 29.26
CA ARG A 52 5.19 5.98 29.83
C ARG A 52 5.59 6.09 31.28
N VAL A 53 4.98 5.27 32.12
CA VAL A 53 5.41 5.09 33.52
C VAL A 53 6.39 3.93 33.54
N THR A 54 7.61 4.19 33.98
CA THR A 54 8.64 3.16 34.15
C THR A 54 8.37 2.32 35.40
N ALA A 55 8.98 1.14 35.51
CA ALA A 55 8.85 0.26 36.68
C ALA A 55 9.35 0.94 37.99
N GLN A 56 10.17 1.99 37.85
CA GLN A 56 10.71 2.81 38.91
C GLN A 56 9.78 3.98 39.31
N GLY A 57 8.62 4.11 38.66
CA GLY A 57 7.62 5.14 38.95
C GLY A 57 7.92 6.52 38.33
N THR A 58 8.91 6.63 37.44
CA THR A 58 9.20 7.89 36.72
C THR A 58 8.34 8.00 35.46
N ILE A 59 7.97 9.23 35.10
CA ILE A 59 7.22 9.51 33.86
C ILE A 59 8.23 9.93 32.79
N GLU A 60 8.36 9.12 31.74
CA GLU A 60 9.20 9.41 30.58
C GLU A 60 8.34 9.74 29.36
N LYS A 61 8.82 10.68 28.53
CA LYS A 61 8.21 10.99 27.24
C LYS A 61 8.88 10.13 26.18
N ILE A 62 8.09 9.30 25.51
CA ILE A 62 8.55 8.42 24.44
C ILE A 62 7.59 8.50 23.26
N GLU A 63 8.05 8.16 22.06
CA GLU A 63 7.17 8.04 20.89
C GLU A 63 6.20 6.87 21.05
N TRP A 64 5.01 6.97 20.47
CA TRP A 64 4.02 5.88 20.43
C TRP A 64 4.59 4.59 19.86
N ALA A 65 5.48 4.68 18.86
CA ALA A 65 6.15 3.53 18.26
C ALA A 65 6.92 2.65 19.25
N HIS A 66 7.39 3.24 20.37
CA HIS A 66 8.29 2.59 21.33
C HIS A 66 7.61 2.31 22.68
N LEU A 67 6.28 2.35 22.73
CA LEU A 67 5.53 2.18 23.98
C LEU A 67 5.65 0.77 24.57
N PHE A 68 5.71 -0.26 23.72
CA PHE A 68 5.85 -1.65 24.10
C PHE A 68 7.22 -2.21 23.65
N PRO A 69 7.84 -3.11 24.43
CA PRO A 69 9.12 -3.74 24.08
C PRO A 69 8.98 -4.76 22.92
#